data_AF-A0A315EM01-F1
#
_entry.id   AF-A0A315EM01-F1
#
_cell.length_a   1.000
_cell.length_b   1.000
_cell.length_c   1.000
_cell.angle_alpha   90.00
_cell.angle_beta   90.00
_cell.angle_gamma   90.00
#
_symmetry.space_group_name_H-M   'P 1'
#
loop_
_entity.id
_entity.type
_entity.pdbx_description
1 polymer ?
#
loop_
_entity_poly.entity_id
_entity_poly.type
_entity_poly.pdbx_seq_one_letter_code
_entity_poly.pdbx_strand_id
1 'polypeptide(L)'
;MSLRCFIQTQAPIPGSGAQPVRYPACEWVDDDGAADPQHPLNRFVCSWLTSDVNTVERCQEVLDAIAQIEAGQRTQWFADGDAFGVDFSASGVQFNQSHVGPEDTAWWNLPEGRFNLAEVNVLLRLWHDFLG
;
A
#
# COMPACT_ATOMS: atom_id res chain seq x y z
N MET A 1 -0.51 -12.35 -13.76
CA MET A 1 -0.62 -11.81 -12.39
C MET A 1 -1.35 -10.47 -12.44
N SER A 2 -2.12 -10.13 -11.41
CA SER A 2 -2.93 -8.90 -11.39
C SER A 2 -3.28 -8.45 -9.96
N LEU A 3 -3.60 -7.16 -9.80
CA LEU A 3 -4.22 -6.65 -8.58
C LEU A 3 -5.71 -6.97 -8.59
N ARG A 4 -6.20 -7.67 -7.56
CA ARG A 4 -7.61 -7.95 -7.32
C ARG A 4 -8.10 -7.07 -6.17
N CYS A 5 -9.02 -6.15 -6.45
CA CYS A 5 -9.64 -5.27 -5.47
C CYS A 5 -11.05 -5.75 -5.11
N PHE A 6 -11.44 -5.64 -3.83
CA PHE A 6 -12.74 -6.11 -3.33
C PHE A 6 -13.11 -5.43 -2.01
N ILE A 7 -14.39 -5.56 -1.61
CA ILE A 7 -14.82 -5.14 -0.27
C ILE A 7 -14.75 -6.33 0.67
N GLN A 8 -13.82 -6.28 1.62
CA GLN A 8 -13.68 -7.28 2.67
C GLN A 8 -14.77 -7.08 3.73
N THR A 9 -15.30 -8.17 4.26
CA THR A 9 -16.17 -8.15 5.45
C THR A 9 -15.48 -8.90 6.58
N GLN A 10 -15.21 -8.21 7.68
CA GLN A 10 -14.65 -8.81 8.88
C GLN A 10 -15.77 -9.09 9.88
N ALA A 11 -15.92 -10.36 10.27
CA ALA A 11 -16.85 -10.76 11.30
C ALA A 11 -16.43 -10.17 12.66
N PRO A 12 -17.39 -9.84 13.54
CA PRO A 12 -17.07 -9.41 14.88
C PRO A 12 -16.33 -10.49 15.65
N ILE A 13 -15.48 -10.08 16.59
CA ILE A 13 -14.77 -11.00 17.48
C ILE A 13 -15.83 -11.80 18.27
N PRO A 14 -15.76 -13.15 18.32
CA PRO A 14 -16.72 -13.95 19.05
C PRO A 14 -16.85 -13.49 20.51
N GLY A 15 -18.08 -13.27 20.97
CA GLY A 15 -18.37 -12.77 22.32
C GLY A 15 -18.32 -11.25 22.47
N SER A 16 -17.94 -10.51 21.42
CA SER A 16 -18.09 -9.05 21.38
C SER A 16 -19.49 -8.63 20.90
N GLY A 17 -19.98 -7.47 21.35
CA GLY A 17 -21.17 -6.81 20.80
C GLY A 17 -20.88 -5.98 19.55
N ALA A 18 -19.71 -6.14 18.93
CA ALA A 18 -19.28 -5.36 17.79
C ALA A 18 -20.11 -5.69 16.53
N GLN A 19 -20.25 -4.69 15.65
CA GLN A 19 -20.84 -4.91 14.33
C GLN A 19 -19.77 -5.41 13.35
N PRO A 20 -20.13 -6.18 12.31
CA PRO A 20 -19.22 -6.49 11.21
C PRO A 20 -18.70 -5.20 10.55
N VAL A 21 -17.43 -5.20 10.18
CA VAL A 21 -16.80 -4.06 9.49
C VAL A 21 -16.62 -4.42 8.02
N ARG A 22 -16.91 -3.46 7.14
CA ARG A 22 -16.67 -3.56 5.69
C ARG A 22 -15.66 -2.50 5.29
N TYR A 23 -14.62 -2.90 4.57
CA TYR A 23 -13.55 -2.01 4.13
C TYR A 23 -13.01 -2.44 2.77
N PRO A 24 -12.48 -1.50 1.97
CA PRO A 24 -11.83 -1.83 0.72
C PRO A 24 -10.53 -2.59 1.00
N ALA A 25 -10.25 -3.63 0.23
CA ALA A 25 -9.02 -4.40 0.30
C ALA A 25 -8.55 -4.79 -1.10
N CYS A 26 -7.28 -5.14 -1.22
CA CYS A 26 -6.73 -5.70 -2.45
C CYS A 26 -5.70 -6.79 -2.17
N GLU A 27 -5.45 -7.62 -3.18
CA GLU A 27 -4.41 -8.64 -3.16
C GLU A 27 -3.82 -8.82 -4.57
N TRP A 28 -2.53 -9.08 -4.63
CA TRP A 28 -1.82 -9.52 -5.81
C TRP A 28 -2.00 -11.02 -5.99
N VAL A 29 -2.50 -11.42 -7.17
CA VAL A 29 -2.77 -12.82 -7.51
C VAL A 29 -1.93 -13.29 -8.67
N ASP A 30 -1.54 -14.57 -8.61
CA ASP A 30 -0.91 -15.29 -9.71
C ASP A 30 -1.92 -15.65 -10.82
N ASP A 31 -1.43 -16.23 -11.92
CA ASP A 31 -2.26 -16.53 -13.11
C ASP A 31 -3.37 -17.55 -12.84
N ASP A 32 -3.21 -18.38 -11.80
CA ASP A 32 -4.23 -19.31 -11.31
C ASP A 32 -5.22 -18.67 -10.31
N GLY A 33 -5.02 -17.39 -9.99
CA GLY A 33 -5.84 -16.62 -9.06
C GLY A 33 -5.50 -16.83 -7.58
N ALA A 34 -4.43 -17.57 -7.27
CA ALA A 34 -3.94 -17.74 -5.91
C ALA A 34 -3.25 -16.47 -5.41
N ALA A 35 -3.48 -16.12 -4.14
CA ALA A 35 -2.77 -15.04 -3.45
C ALA A 35 -1.77 -15.64 -2.47
N ASP A 36 -0.50 -15.26 -2.57
CA ASP A 36 0.53 -15.57 -1.57
C ASP A 36 0.72 -14.37 -0.63
N PRO A 37 0.35 -14.47 0.66
CA PRO A 37 0.56 -13.40 1.63
C PRO A 37 2.02 -12.99 1.83
N GLN A 38 2.98 -13.88 1.53
CA GLN A 38 4.41 -13.60 1.63
C GLN A 38 4.98 -12.90 0.40
N HIS A 39 4.22 -12.84 -0.70
CA HIS A 39 4.63 -12.11 -1.88
C HIS A 39 4.86 -10.63 -1.54
N PRO A 40 5.98 -10.00 -1.95
CA PRO A 40 6.29 -8.62 -1.58
C PRO A 40 5.17 -7.61 -1.87
N LEU A 41 4.49 -7.75 -3.03
CA LEU A 41 3.34 -6.89 -3.35
C LEU A 41 2.18 -7.05 -2.36
N ASN A 42 1.92 -8.26 -1.85
CA ASN A 42 0.88 -8.47 -0.84
C ASN A 42 1.31 -7.93 0.52
N ARG A 43 2.54 -8.25 0.93
CA ARG A 43 3.10 -7.87 2.23
C ARG A 43 3.27 -6.36 2.41
N PHE A 44 3.65 -5.64 1.36
CA PHE A 44 3.93 -4.20 1.44
C PHE A 44 2.85 -3.38 0.75
N VAL A 45 2.70 -3.51 -0.58
CA VAL A 45 1.85 -2.60 -1.36
C VAL A 45 0.37 -2.81 -1.05
N CYS A 46 -0.15 -4.03 -1.16
CA CYS A 46 -1.58 -4.31 -0.95
C CYS A 46 -1.99 -4.08 0.51
N SER A 47 -1.09 -4.41 1.45
CA SER A 47 -1.28 -4.11 2.87
C SER A 47 -1.40 -2.60 3.10
N TRP A 48 -0.46 -1.80 2.59
CA TRP A 48 -0.48 -0.34 2.67
C TRP A 48 -1.71 0.29 2.01
N LEU A 49 -2.11 -0.18 0.81
CA LEU A 49 -3.31 0.31 0.13
C LEU A 49 -4.57 0.08 0.98
N THR A 50 -4.65 -1.09 1.62
CA THR A 50 -5.78 -1.48 2.48
C THR A 50 -5.78 -0.74 3.81
N SER A 51 -4.62 -0.51 4.44
CA SER A 51 -4.51 0.13 5.75
C SER A 51 -4.51 1.65 5.70
N ASP A 52 -3.71 2.24 4.83
CA ASP A 52 -3.32 3.65 4.90
C ASP A 52 -3.80 4.48 3.71
N VAL A 53 -4.21 3.85 2.60
CA VAL A 53 -4.67 4.51 1.36
C VAL A 53 -6.10 4.10 1.01
N ASN A 54 -6.95 3.87 2.02
CA ASN A 54 -8.28 3.29 1.84
C ASN A 54 -9.39 4.31 1.47
N THR A 55 -9.04 5.55 1.16
CA THR A 55 -9.97 6.58 0.67
C THR A 55 -9.47 7.18 -0.65
N VAL A 56 -10.42 7.66 -1.45
CA VAL A 56 -10.15 8.29 -2.77
C VAL A 56 -9.23 9.50 -2.59
N GLU A 57 -9.50 10.33 -1.58
CA GLU A 57 -8.73 11.54 -1.31
C GLU A 57 -7.27 11.22 -0.96
N ARG A 58 -7.06 10.21 -0.11
CA ARG A 58 -5.71 9.79 0.29
C ARG A 58 -4.97 9.15 -0.88
N CYS A 59 -5.66 8.37 -1.71
CA CYS A 59 -5.07 7.80 -2.92
C CYS A 59 -4.68 8.90 -3.92
N GLN A 60 -5.53 9.91 -4.13
CA GLN A 60 -5.25 11.02 -5.02
C GLN A 60 -4.08 11.87 -4.53
N GLU A 61 -3.97 12.12 -3.22
CA GLU A 61 -2.82 12.84 -2.64
C GLU A 61 -1.49 12.15 -2.98
N VAL A 62 -1.44 10.83 -2.88
CA VAL A 62 -0.25 10.06 -3.24
C VAL A 62 0.03 10.15 -4.74
N LEU A 63 -0.99 9.99 -5.59
CA LEU A 63 -0.84 10.12 -7.03
C LEU A 63 -0.31 11.50 -7.44
N ASP A 64 -0.79 12.57 -6.80
CA ASP A 64 -0.31 13.94 -7.03
C ASP A 64 1.14 14.11 -6.60
N ALA A 65 1.55 13.52 -5.47
CA ALA A 65 2.93 13.54 -5.03
C ALA A 65 3.87 12.80 -6.00
N ILE A 66 3.44 11.63 -6.51
CA ILE A 66 4.17 10.89 -7.55
C ILE A 66 4.30 11.74 -8.82
N ALA A 67 3.22 12.39 -9.27
CA ALA A 67 3.25 13.25 -10.46
C ALA A 67 4.23 14.43 -10.30
N GLN A 68 4.30 15.04 -9.11
CA GLN A 68 5.30 16.09 -8.82
C GLN A 68 6.74 15.56 -8.85
N ILE A 69 6.96 14.32 -8.39
CA ILE A 69 8.27 13.66 -8.46
C ILE A 69 8.66 13.37 -9.91
N GLU A 70 7.74 12.80 -10.69
CA GLU A 70 7.95 12.52 -12.12
C GLU A 70 8.21 13.80 -12.93
N ALA A 71 7.56 14.91 -12.57
CA ALA A 71 7.77 16.22 -13.17
C ALA A 71 9.07 16.93 -12.70
N GLY A 72 9.83 16.33 -11.78
CA GLY A 72 11.03 16.94 -11.18
C GLY A 72 10.74 18.14 -10.29
N GLN A 73 9.47 18.36 -9.92
CA GLN A 73 9.04 19.45 -9.04
C GLN A 73 9.24 19.11 -7.56
N ARG A 74 9.39 17.81 -7.25
CA ARG A 74 9.68 17.29 -5.92
C ARG A 74 10.75 16.20 -6.03
N THR A 75 11.78 16.25 -5.19
CA THR A 75 12.85 15.23 -5.21
C THR A 75 12.47 13.98 -4.41
N GLN A 76 11.73 14.17 -3.33
CA GLN A 76 11.35 13.13 -2.38
C GLN A 76 10.05 13.50 -1.67
N TRP A 77 9.26 12.51 -1.29
CA TRP A 77 8.09 12.67 -0.45
C TRP A 77 7.95 11.50 0.52
N PHE A 78 7.60 11.80 1.77
CA PHE A 78 7.34 10.78 2.77
C PHE A 78 5.84 10.75 3.09
N ALA A 79 5.19 9.63 2.78
CA ALA A 79 3.82 9.36 3.16
C ALA A 79 3.81 8.65 4.51
N ASP A 80 3.41 9.38 5.55
CA ASP A 80 3.17 8.80 6.86
C ASP A 80 1.80 8.11 6.91
N GLY A 81 1.70 7.06 7.71
CA GLY A 81 0.53 6.18 7.81
C GLY A 81 0.55 5.38 9.11
N ASP A 82 -0.60 4.83 9.49
CA ASP A 82 -0.75 4.09 10.74
C ASP A 82 0.01 2.76 10.69
N ALA A 83 0.01 2.08 9.54
CA ALA A 83 0.71 0.81 9.37
C ALA A 83 2.06 0.95 8.66
N PHE A 84 2.17 1.85 7.68
CA PHE A 84 3.40 2.09 6.92
C PHE A 84 3.81 3.55 6.81
N GLY A 85 5.11 3.79 6.91
CA GLY A 85 5.78 4.97 6.39
C GLY A 85 6.41 4.65 5.04
N VAL A 86 6.07 5.43 4.01
CA VAL A 86 6.50 5.14 2.63
C VAL A 86 7.27 6.32 2.05
N ASP A 87 8.50 6.05 1.63
CA ASP A 87 9.41 7.03 1.02
C ASP A 87 9.35 6.92 -0.51
N PHE A 88 8.98 8.01 -1.17
CA PHE A 88 8.89 8.13 -2.63
C PHE A 88 10.00 9.03 -3.16
N SER A 89 10.71 8.55 -4.18
CA SER A 89 11.68 9.35 -4.92
C SER A 89 11.73 8.91 -6.38
N ALA A 90 12.43 9.68 -7.23
CA ALA A 90 12.70 9.27 -8.61
C ALA A 90 13.49 7.94 -8.71
N SER A 91 14.16 7.52 -7.63
CA SER A 91 14.91 6.25 -7.60
C SER A 91 14.06 5.03 -7.25
N GLY A 92 12.81 5.24 -6.79
CA GLY A 92 11.91 4.18 -6.38
C GLY A 92 11.11 4.53 -5.12
N VAL A 93 10.43 3.52 -4.60
CA VAL A 93 9.58 3.60 -3.41
C VAL A 93 10.10 2.62 -2.36
N GLN A 94 10.22 3.06 -1.12
CA GLN A 94 10.63 2.23 0.00
C GLN A 94 9.52 2.20 1.05
N PHE A 95 9.02 1.01 1.34
CA PHE A 95 8.05 0.76 2.38
C PHE A 95 8.76 0.38 3.67
N ASN A 96 8.33 1.00 4.77
CA ASN A 96 8.73 0.67 6.13
C ASN A 96 7.49 0.54 7.00
N GLN A 97 7.47 -0.42 7.93
CA GLN A 97 6.41 -0.48 8.92
C GLN A 97 6.55 0.72 9.87
N SER A 98 5.45 1.41 10.18
CA SER A 98 5.50 2.67 10.96
C SER A 98 6.09 2.51 12.37
N HIS A 99 6.04 1.29 12.92
CA HIS A 99 6.59 0.96 14.24
C HIS A 99 8.08 0.57 14.21
N VAL A 100 8.70 0.50 13.04
CA VAL A 100 10.10 0.10 12.85
C VAL A 100 10.89 1.35 12.49
N GLY A 101 11.86 1.70 13.32
CA GLY A 101 12.79 2.81 13.08
C GLY A 101 14.15 2.36 12.55
N PRO A 102 15.02 3.30 12.13
CA PRO A 102 16.35 3.02 11.59
C PRO A 102 17.29 2.31 12.58
N GLU A 103 16.99 2.33 13.88
CA GLU A 103 17.68 1.57 14.91
C GLU A 103 17.50 0.06 14.76
N ASP A 104 16.38 -0.40 14.20
CA ASP A 104 16.12 -1.82 13.94
C ASP A 104 16.46 -2.18 12.49
N THR A 105 17.77 -2.23 12.21
CA THR A 105 18.32 -2.54 10.88
C THR A 105 17.95 -3.94 10.34
N ALA A 106 17.39 -4.82 11.16
CA ALA A 106 16.91 -6.12 10.72
C ALA A 106 15.55 -6.02 10.00
N TRP A 107 14.80 -4.94 10.24
CA TRP A 107 13.45 -4.74 9.71
C TRP A 107 13.26 -3.39 9.00
N TRP A 108 14.18 -2.44 9.20
CA TRP A 108 14.20 -1.15 8.51
C TRP A 108 14.83 -1.23 7.13
N ASN A 109 14.21 -0.58 6.13
CA ASN A 109 14.68 -0.50 4.75
C ASN A 109 15.01 -1.87 4.12
N LEU A 110 14.13 -2.85 4.36
CA LEU A 110 14.25 -4.18 3.78
C LEU A 110 14.27 -4.12 2.25
N PRO A 111 15.14 -4.91 1.58
CA PRO A 111 15.18 -4.99 0.12
C PRO A 111 13.83 -5.38 -0.51
N GLU A 112 13.07 -6.24 0.16
CA GLU A 112 11.76 -6.71 -0.28
C GLU A 112 10.68 -5.61 -0.23
N GLY A 113 10.93 -4.55 0.56
CA GLY A 113 10.07 -3.36 0.64
C GLY A 113 10.39 -2.30 -0.42
N ARG A 114 11.33 -2.56 -1.34
CA ARG A 114 11.72 -1.61 -2.39
C ARG A 114 11.04 -1.93 -3.71
N PHE A 115 10.36 -0.93 -4.28
CA PHE A 115 9.62 -1.06 -5.53
C PHE A 115 9.95 0.05 -6.52
N ASN A 116 9.66 -0.19 -7.79
CA ASN A 116 9.74 0.85 -8.80
C ASN A 116 8.58 1.85 -8.65
N LEU A 117 8.88 3.15 -8.80
CA LEU A 117 7.87 4.21 -8.70
C LEU A 117 6.73 4.04 -9.71
N ALA A 118 7.06 3.67 -10.95
CA ALA A 118 6.08 3.48 -12.02
C ALA A 118 5.16 2.28 -11.74
N GLU A 119 5.68 1.18 -11.17
CA GLU A 119 4.87 0.02 -10.79
C GLU A 119 3.87 0.39 -9.70
N VAL A 120 4.32 1.10 -8.65
CA VAL A 120 3.44 1.57 -7.57
C VAL A 120 2.40 2.56 -8.11
N ASN A 121 2.76 3.45 -9.03
CA ASN A 121 1.84 4.39 -9.68
C ASN A 121 0.73 3.64 -10.45
N VAL A 122 1.06 2.58 -11.19
CA VAL A 122 0.05 1.75 -11.88
C VAL A 122 -0.92 1.11 -10.88
N LEU A 123 -0.41 0.53 -9.80
CA LEU A 123 -1.25 -0.12 -8.78
C LEU A 123 -2.14 0.88 -8.04
N LEU A 124 -1.62 2.06 -7.72
CA LEU A 124 -2.39 3.15 -7.12
C LEU A 124 -3.53 3.62 -8.02
N ARG A 125 -3.33 3.71 -9.34
CA ARG A 125 -4.39 4.08 -10.27
C ARG A 125 -5.50 3.03 -10.33
N LEU A 126 -5.13 1.75 -10.40
CA LEU A 126 -6.11 0.64 -10.34
C LEU A 126 -6.90 0.64 -9.02
N TRP A 127 -6.22 0.96 -7.93
CA TRP A 127 -6.82 1.09 -6.61
C TRP A 127 -7.75 2.30 -6.52
N HIS A 128 -7.31 3.46 -6.98
CA HIS A 128 -8.10 4.69 -7.06
C HIS A 128 -9.40 4.46 -7.83
N ASP A 129 -9.31 3.85 -9.02
CA ASP A 129 -10.47 3.53 -9.86
C ASP A 129 -11.46 2.59 -9.17
N PHE A 130 -10.98 1.70 -8.29
CA PHE A 130 -11.82 0.83 -7.48
C PHE A 130 -12.51 1.56 -6.33
N LEU A 131 -11.84 2.53 -5.71
CA LEU A 131 -12.38 3.28 -4.56
C LEU A 131 -13.53 4.21 -4.95
N GLY A 132 -13.55 4.72 -6.19
CA GLY A 132 -14.68 5.47 -6.78
C GLY A 132 -14.33 6.85 -7.28
#